data_AF-A0A4S4FDB7-F1
#
_entry.id   AF-A0A4S4FDB7-F1
#
_cell.length_a   1.000
_cell.length_b   1.000
_cell.length_c   1.000
_cell.angle_alpha   90.00
_cell.angle_beta   90.00
_cell.angle_gamma   90.00
#
_symmetry.space_group_name_H-M   'P 1'
#
loop_
_entity.id
_entity.type
_entity.pdbx_description
1 polymer ?
#
loop_
_entity_poly.entity_id
_entity_poly.type
_entity_poly.pdbx_seq_one_letter_code
_entity_poly.pdbx_strand_id
1 'polypeptide(L)'
;MNDIRNLLPDPKPTDTSDWVVPSSRDVRVQMLDGNRLHLTNNADNADSYVYTQVSLPAGQYRFGVEVSAPQGAAPTKLLRVVVPPRTELTPAIWDGQTGRVVTPPNTLPEDGELEFRVMVGPTTGCAIWVRRLFVMTDDDWQRMLDAGIAWFDGDSRIDTPPPAEWFAILAARHHLELEVVA
;
A
#
# COMPACT_ATOMS: atom_id res chain seq x y z
N MET A 1 -4.23 23.49 -7.19
CA MET A 1 -3.49 22.49 -6.39
C MET A 1 -2.61 21.77 -7.39
N ASN A 2 -1.30 21.68 -7.18
CA ASN A 2 -0.48 20.81 -8.03
C ASN A 2 -0.86 19.37 -7.65
N ASP A 3 -1.43 18.65 -8.61
CA ASP A 3 -2.14 17.39 -8.38
C ASP A 3 -1.19 16.28 -7.90
N ILE A 4 -1.44 15.75 -6.70
CA ILE A 4 -0.83 14.51 -6.21
C ILE A 4 -1.25 13.39 -7.17
N ARG A 5 -0.30 12.62 -7.67
CA ARG A 5 -0.56 11.59 -8.69
C ARG A 5 -0.14 10.20 -8.22
N ASN A 6 -1.05 9.24 -8.37
CA ASN A 6 -0.71 7.82 -8.38
C ASN A 6 -0.31 7.41 -9.80
N LEU A 7 0.86 6.82 -9.95
CA LEU A 7 1.45 6.37 -11.21
C LEU A 7 1.16 4.89 -11.48
N LEU A 8 0.62 4.16 -10.51
CA LEU A 8 0.23 2.77 -10.70
C LEU A 8 -1.10 2.69 -11.47
N PRO A 9 -1.16 1.98 -12.60
CA PRO A 9 -2.42 1.62 -13.24
C PRO A 9 -3.26 0.72 -12.32
N ASP A 10 -4.57 0.90 -12.32
CA ASP A 10 -5.52 0.10 -11.53
C ASP A 10 -5.10 -0.12 -10.06
N PRO A 11 -4.89 0.99 -9.32
CA PRO A 11 -4.39 0.95 -7.94
C PRO A 11 -5.34 0.25 -6.97
N LYS A 12 -6.58 0.05 -7.37
CA LYS A 12 -7.54 -0.84 -6.73
C LYS A 12 -7.63 -2.10 -7.59
N PRO A 13 -7.24 -3.27 -7.06
CA PRO A 13 -7.39 -4.50 -7.81
C PRO A 13 -8.83 -4.69 -8.31
N THR A 14 -8.98 -5.00 -9.59
CA THR A 14 -10.26 -5.23 -10.25
C THR A 14 -10.32 -6.63 -10.85
N ASP A 15 -9.20 -7.14 -11.38
CA ASP A 15 -9.07 -8.50 -11.90
C ASP A 15 -7.83 -9.21 -11.33
N THR A 16 -7.93 -10.52 -11.13
CA THR A 16 -6.79 -11.38 -10.82
C THR A 16 -5.84 -11.55 -12.00
N SER A 17 -6.29 -11.34 -13.25
CA SER A 17 -5.45 -11.48 -14.45
C SER A 17 -4.31 -10.48 -14.52
N ASP A 18 -4.42 -9.35 -13.82
CA ASP A 18 -3.39 -8.30 -13.77
C ASP A 18 -2.22 -8.67 -12.83
N TRP A 19 -2.32 -9.83 -12.19
CA TRP A 19 -1.39 -10.33 -11.19
C TRP A 19 -0.77 -11.65 -11.62
N VAL A 20 0.55 -11.69 -11.60
CA VAL A 20 1.33 -12.86 -11.96
C VAL A 20 1.75 -13.61 -10.70
N VAL A 21 1.51 -14.92 -10.70
CA VAL A 21 2.12 -15.87 -9.77
C VAL A 21 3.34 -16.47 -10.47
N PRO A 22 4.57 -16.26 -9.96
CA PRO A 22 5.75 -16.88 -10.56
C PRO A 22 5.63 -18.40 -10.57
N SER A 23 6.07 -19.07 -11.63
CA SER A 23 5.97 -20.55 -11.77
C SER A 23 6.68 -21.34 -10.67
N SER A 24 7.60 -20.70 -9.93
CA SER A 24 8.31 -21.27 -8.78
C SER A 24 7.60 -21.05 -7.44
N ARG A 25 6.36 -20.52 -7.46
CA ARG A 25 5.52 -20.23 -6.28
C ARG A 25 4.14 -20.86 -6.47
N ASP A 26 3.48 -21.14 -5.36
CA ASP A 26 2.10 -21.63 -5.33
C ASP A 26 1.27 -20.71 -4.43
N VAL A 27 0.80 -19.61 -5.03
CA VAL A 27 -0.05 -18.63 -4.37
C VAL A 27 -1.38 -18.59 -5.09
N ARG A 28 -2.47 -18.82 -4.37
CA ARG A 28 -3.82 -18.60 -4.88
C ARG A 28 -4.14 -17.11 -4.79
N VAL A 29 -4.60 -16.55 -5.90
CA VAL A 29 -5.09 -15.18 -6.02
C VAL A 29 -6.59 -15.21 -6.24
N GLN A 30 -7.35 -14.46 -5.44
CA GLN A 30 -8.80 -14.35 -5.59
C GLN A 30 -9.22 -12.90 -5.45
N MET A 31 -10.17 -12.46 -6.28
CA MET A 31 -10.88 -11.21 -6.06
C MET A 31 -11.95 -11.41 -4.99
N LEU A 32 -12.02 -10.48 -4.05
CA LEU A 32 -13.10 -10.34 -3.07
C LEU A 32 -13.78 -8.98 -3.22
N ASP A 33 -14.90 -8.80 -2.53
CA ASP A 33 -15.65 -7.55 -2.49
C ASP A 33 -14.78 -6.36 -2.07
N GLY A 34 -15.10 -5.17 -2.59
CA GLY A 34 -14.44 -3.92 -2.23
C GLY A 34 -13.02 -3.75 -2.79
N ASN A 35 -12.78 -4.33 -3.99
CA ASN A 35 -11.52 -4.24 -4.73
C ASN A 35 -10.31 -4.76 -3.94
N ARG A 36 -10.46 -5.95 -3.35
CA ARG A 36 -9.41 -6.61 -2.56
C ARG A 36 -8.96 -7.88 -3.23
N LEU A 37 -7.64 -8.06 -3.28
CA LEU A 37 -7.04 -9.35 -3.58
C LEU A 37 -6.88 -10.12 -2.28
N HIS A 38 -7.31 -11.36 -2.29
CA HIS A 38 -6.97 -12.35 -1.29
C HIS A 38 -5.85 -13.22 -1.83
N LEU A 39 -4.70 -13.16 -1.15
CA LEU A 39 -3.51 -13.93 -1.46
C LEU A 39 -3.38 -15.04 -0.42
N THR A 40 -3.34 -16.30 -0.85
CA THR A 40 -3.12 -17.46 0.03
C THR A 40 -1.92 -18.24 -0.45
N ASN A 41 -0.93 -18.47 0.41
CA ASN A 41 0.17 -19.38 0.12
C ASN A 41 -0.28 -20.83 0.29
N ASN A 42 -0.16 -21.66 -0.75
CA ASN A 42 -0.56 -23.07 -0.71
C ASN A 42 0.60 -24.02 -0.43
N ALA A 43 1.81 -23.50 -0.22
CA ALA A 43 3.01 -24.29 -0.01
C ALA A 43 3.92 -23.70 1.09
N ASP A 44 4.78 -24.55 1.65
CA ASP A 44 5.84 -24.11 2.56
C ASP A 44 7.01 -23.54 1.77
N ASN A 45 6.90 -22.25 1.44
CA ASN A 45 7.90 -21.51 0.68
C ASN A 45 8.11 -20.13 1.33
N ALA A 46 9.33 -19.90 1.81
CA ALA A 46 9.66 -18.71 2.60
C ALA A 46 9.55 -17.38 1.84
N ASP A 47 9.49 -17.42 0.50
CA ASP A 47 9.55 -16.24 -0.36
C ASP A 47 8.37 -16.22 -1.36
N SER A 48 7.16 -16.52 -0.90
CA SER A 48 5.95 -16.51 -1.72
C SER A 48 5.43 -15.11 -2.02
N TYR A 49 5.09 -14.84 -3.28
CA TYR A 49 4.57 -13.54 -3.72
C TYR A 49 3.75 -13.63 -4.99
N VAL A 50 3.03 -12.55 -5.23
CA VAL A 50 2.46 -12.19 -6.54
C VAL A 50 3.02 -10.85 -6.96
N TYR A 51 2.93 -10.52 -8.25
CA TYR A 51 3.35 -9.21 -8.71
C TYR A 51 2.49 -8.70 -9.85
N THR A 52 2.45 -7.38 -9.96
CA THR A 52 2.06 -6.67 -11.18
C THR A 52 3.26 -5.84 -11.66
N GLN A 53 3.17 -5.25 -12.84
CA GLN A 53 4.26 -4.50 -13.45
C GLN A 53 3.87 -3.04 -13.69
N VAL A 54 4.85 -2.14 -13.57
CA VAL A 54 4.69 -0.72 -13.86
C VAL A 54 5.94 -0.19 -14.54
N SER A 55 5.79 0.59 -15.61
CA SER A 55 6.91 1.30 -16.24
C SER A 55 7.02 2.70 -15.66
N LEU A 56 8.21 3.07 -15.19
CA LEU A 56 8.49 4.38 -14.61
C LEU A 56 9.74 5.00 -15.25
N PRO A 57 9.78 6.33 -15.42
CA PRO A 57 11.03 7.01 -15.76
C PRO A 57 11.98 7.03 -14.56
N ALA A 58 13.26 7.32 -14.80
CA ALA A 58 14.24 7.58 -13.76
C ALA A 58 13.72 8.63 -12.75
N GLY A 59 13.93 8.41 -11.46
CA GLY A 59 13.38 9.29 -10.43
C GLY A 59 13.40 8.71 -9.02
N GLN A 60 12.80 9.43 -8.07
CA GLN A 60 12.62 8.97 -6.69
C GLN A 60 11.15 8.66 -6.41
N TYR A 61 10.90 7.50 -5.83
CA TYR A 61 9.56 6.95 -5.68
C TYR A 61 9.28 6.37 -4.29
N ARG A 62 7.99 6.37 -3.96
CA ARG A 62 7.36 5.64 -2.87
C ARG A 62 6.40 4.62 -3.43
N PHE A 63 6.39 3.45 -2.80
CA PHE A 63 5.51 2.36 -3.16
C PHE A 63 4.70 1.97 -1.93
N GLY A 64 3.38 1.81 -2.09
CA GLY A 64 2.50 1.56 -0.98
C GLY A 64 1.39 0.55 -1.27
N VAL A 65 0.94 -0.11 -0.20
CA VAL A 65 -0.22 -1.01 -0.22
C VAL A 65 -0.99 -0.93 1.11
N GLU A 66 -2.32 -1.00 1.07
CA GLU A 66 -3.16 -1.25 2.24
C GLU A 66 -3.32 -2.76 2.41
N VAL A 67 -2.97 -3.27 3.60
CA VAL A 67 -3.05 -4.69 3.97
C VAL A 67 -4.05 -4.88 5.11
N SER A 68 -4.81 -5.97 5.06
CA SER A 68 -5.77 -6.34 6.09
C SER A 68 -5.90 -7.85 6.28
N ALA A 69 -6.42 -8.24 7.46
CA ALA A 69 -6.67 -9.62 7.89
C ALA A 69 -5.53 -10.61 7.59
N PRO A 70 -4.32 -10.35 8.11
CA PRO A 70 -3.23 -11.32 8.05
C PRO A 70 -3.60 -12.62 8.75
N GLN A 71 -3.23 -13.75 8.14
CA GLN A 71 -3.39 -15.09 8.68
C GLN A 71 -2.04 -15.82 8.66
N GLY A 72 -1.73 -16.52 9.74
CA GLY A 72 -0.45 -17.22 9.90
C GLY A 72 0.73 -16.28 10.13
N ALA A 73 1.94 -16.75 9.80
CA ALA A 73 3.15 -15.95 9.91
C ALA A 73 3.19 -14.87 8.83
N ALA A 74 3.55 -13.63 9.20
CA ALA A 74 3.73 -12.54 8.26
C ALA A 74 5.12 -12.59 7.58
N PRO A 75 5.25 -12.20 6.30
CA PRO A 75 6.54 -11.91 5.71
C PRO A 75 7.13 -10.64 6.35
N THR A 76 8.42 -10.66 6.68
CA THR A 76 9.09 -9.48 7.27
C THR A 76 9.17 -8.29 6.32
N LYS A 77 9.20 -8.57 5.00
CA LYS A 77 9.16 -7.58 3.92
C LYS A 77 7.87 -7.79 3.16
N LEU A 78 6.84 -6.97 3.40
CA LEU A 78 5.55 -7.16 2.74
C LEU A 78 5.60 -6.72 1.27
N LEU A 79 6.27 -5.60 1.01
CA LEU A 79 6.30 -4.96 -0.30
C LEU A 79 7.74 -4.90 -0.81
N ARG A 80 8.00 -5.60 -1.90
CA ARG A 80 9.31 -5.62 -2.56
C ARG A 80 9.13 -5.09 -3.98
N VAL A 81 10.05 -4.23 -4.40
CA VAL A 81 10.05 -3.68 -5.75
C VAL A 81 11.35 -4.14 -6.40
N VAL A 82 11.23 -4.78 -7.56
CA VAL A 82 12.37 -5.32 -8.29
C VAL A 82 12.44 -4.70 -9.66
N VAL A 83 13.57 -4.07 -9.97
CA VAL A 83 13.94 -3.67 -11.32
C VAL A 83 14.60 -4.89 -11.98
N PRO A 84 14.01 -5.47 -13.02
CA PRO A 84 14.59 -6.62 -13.72
C PRO A 84 15.98 -6.30 -14.26
N PRO A 85 16.88 -7.29 -14.28
CA PRO A 85 16.62 -8.68 -13.92
C PRO A 85 16.70 -8.98 -12.41
N ARG A 86 17.36 -8.15 -11.58
CA ARG A 86 17.73 -8.55 -10.20
C ARG A 86 17.85 -7.43 -9.15
N THR A 87 17.63 -6.17 -9.50
CA THR A 87 17.87 -5.07 -8.55
C THR A 87 16.65 -4.88 -7.67
N GLU A 88 16.73 -5.33 -6.41
CA GLU A 88 15.70 -5.07 -5.40
C GLU A 88 15.92 -3.70 -4.77
N LEU A 89 14.90 -2.85 -4.81
CA LEU A 89 14.86 -1.58 -4.09
C LEU A 89 14.62 -1.82 -2.60
N THR A 90 14.86 -0.82 -1.76
CA THR A 90 14.64 -0.93 -0.30
C THR A 90 13.17 -1.26 -0.04
N PRO A 91 12.87 -2.44 0.55
CA PRO A 91 11.50 -2.91 0.70
C PRO A 91 10.78 -2.20 1.85
N ALA A 92 9.47 -2.38 1.92
CA ALA A 92 8.69 -1.97 3.08
C ALA A 92 8.70 -3.08 4.14
N ILE A 93 9.18 -2.74 5.33
CA ILE A 93 9.12 -3.62 6.50
C ILE A 93 7.70 -3.60 7.05
N TRP A 94 7.23 -4.77 7.47
CA TRP A 94 5.90 -4.93 8.03
C TRP A 94 5.93 -5.78 9.29
N ASP A 95 5.12 -5.38 10.28
CA ASP A 95 5.00 -6.00 11.59
C ASP A 95 3.89 -7.08 11.65
N GLY A 96 3.22 -7.33 10.52
CA GLY A 96 2.11 -8.28 10.45
C GLY A 96 0.78 -7.73 10.96
N GLN A 97 0.64 -6.42 11.19
CA GLN A 97 -0.62 -5.80 11.59
C GLN A 97 -1.39 -5.22 10.40
N THR A 98 -2.72 -5.15 10.51
CA THR A 98 -3.55 -4.47 9.50
C THR A 98 -3.14 -3.00 9.42
N GLY A 99 -2.98 -2.47 8.21
CA GLY A 99 -2.56 -1.09 8.05
C GLY A 99 -2.09 -0.76 6.64
N ARG A 100 -1.39 0.36 6.54
CA ARG A 100 -0.78 0.87 5.31
C ARG A 100 0.72 0.70 5.41
N VAL A 101 1.30 0.11 4.39
CA VAL A 101 2.72 -0.22 4.35
C VAL A 101 3.33 0.51 3.16
N VAL A 102 4.39 1.26 3.42
CA VAL A 102 5.04 2.12 2.43
C VAL A 102 6.55 1.92 2.49
N THR A 103 7.20 1.88 1.34
CA THR A 103 8.66 1.81 1.29
C THR A 103 9.31 3.11 1.81
N PRO A 104 10.57 3.05 2.26
CA PRO A 104 11.45 4.22 2.23
C PRO A 104 11.49 4.86 0.83
N PRO A 105 12.04 6.09 0.69
CA PRO A 105 12.26 6.65 -0.64
C PRO A 105 13.28 5.79 -1.38
N ASN A 106 12.96 5.46 -2.63
CA ASN A 106 13.82 4.65 -3.48
C ASN A 106 14.16 5.39 -4.76
N THR A 107 15.43 5.30 -5.17
CA THR A 107 15.90 5.91 -6.43
C THR A 107 15.93 4.86 -7.53
N LEU A 108 15.26 5.17 -8.64
CA LEU A 108 15.36 4.47 -9.91
C LEU A 108 16.33 5.26 -10.81
N PRO A 109 17.52 4.72 -11.15
CA PRO A 109 18.57 5.48 -11.84
C PRO A 109 18.30 5.70 -13.33
N GLU A 110 17.46 4.88 -13.96
CA GLU A 110 17.12 4.92 -15.38
C GLU A 110 15.67 4.48 -15.60
N ASP A 111 15.08 4.84 -16.73
CA ASP A 111 13.73 4.40 -17.09
C ASP A 111 13.66 2.87 -17.10
N GLY A 112 12.60 2.30 -16.55
CA GLY A 112 12.49 0.85 -16.44
C GLY A 112 11.10 0.34 -16.13
N GLU A 113 10.88 -0.93 -16.44
CA GLU A 113 9.76 -1.71 -15.94
C GLU A 113 10.13 -2.28 -14.57
N LEU A 114 9.22 -2.20 -13.60
CA LEU A 114 9.43 -2.70 -12.25
C LEU A 114 8.37 -3.75 -11.94
N GLU A 115 8.79 -4.81 -11.27
CA GLU A 115 7.89 -5.75 -10.64
C GLU A 115 7.50 -5.24 -9.26
N PHE A 116 6.20 -5.01 -9.08
CA PHE A 116 5.63 -4.63 -7.80
C PHE A 116 5.15 -5.88 -7.06
N ARG A 117 6.02 -6.42 -6.20
CA ARG A 117 5.80 -7.71 -5.53
C ARG A 117 5.13 -7.53 -4.18
N VAL A 118 3.99 -8.18 -4.01
CA VAL A 118 3.30 -8.31 -2.73
C VAL A 118 3.59 -9.70 -2.17
N MET A 119 4.29 -9.73 -1.04
CA MET A 119 4.70 -10.97 -0.37
C MET A 119 3.56 -11.54 0.46
N VAL A 120 3.49 -12.87 0.56
CA VAL A 120 2.61 -13.60 1.47
C VAL A 120 3.45 -14.46 2.43
N GLY A 121 2.90 -14.82 3.58
CA GLY A 121 3.62 -15.54 4.62
C GLY A 121 4.23 -16.87 4.17
N PRO A 122 5.27 -17.35 4.88
CA PRO A 122 6.18 -18.39 4.41
C PRO A 122 5.60 -19.82 4.41
N THR A 123 4.50 -20.04 5.12
CA THR A 123 3.95 -21.39 5.34
C THR A 123 2.61 -21.55 4.64
N THR A 124 2.26 -22.80 4.34
CA THR A 124 0.96 -23.18 3.81
C THR A 124 -0.16 -22.62 4.68
N GLY A 125 -1.17 -22.00 4.05
CA GLY A 125 -2.30 -21.38 4.71
C GLY A 125 -2.06 -19.94 5.18
N CYS A 126 -0.84 -19.40 5.08
CA CYS A 126 -0.62 -17.97 5.28
C CYS A 126 -1.43 -17.18 4.24
N ALA A 127 -2.10 -16.12 4.69
CA ALA A 127 -2.92 -15.30 3.81
C ALA A 127 -2.94 -13.83 4.22
N ILE A 128 -3.17 -12.96 3.24
CA ILE A 128 -3.36 -11.52 3.43
C ILE A 128 -4.41 -11.00 2.45
N TRP A 129 -5.07 -9.90 2.81
CA TRP A 129 -5.86 -9.11 1.88
C TRP A 129 -5.17 -7.80 1.56
N VAL A 130 -5.10 -7.45 0.28
CA VAL A 130 -4.47 -6.20 -0.16
C VAL A 130 -5.36 -5.40 -1.09
N ARG A 131 -5.23 -4.07 -1.02
CA ARG A 131 -5.88 -3.11 -1.92
C ARG A 131 -5.20 -1.74 -1.87
N ARG A 132 -5.74 -0.80 -2.67
CA ARG A 132 -5.36 0.62 -2.65
C ARG A 132 -3.86 0.82 -2.77
N LEU A 133 -3.27 0.16 -3.74
CA LEU A 133 -1.87 0.24 -4.06
C LEU A 133 -1.52 1.62 -4.60
N PHE A 134 -0.28 2.06 -4.42
CA PHE A 134 0.20 3.24 -5.11
C PHE A 134 1.67 3.14 -5.51
N VAL A 135 1.99 3.92 -6.53
CA VAL A 135 3.34 4.35 -6.89
C VAL A 135 3.29 5.87 -6.99
N MET A 136 4.09 6.59 -6.20
CA MET A 136 4.15 8.05 -6.23
C MET A 136 5.58 8.50 -6.34
N THR A 137 5.80 9.68 -6.92
CA THR A 137 7.07 10.37 -6.72
C THR A 137 7.23 10.68 -5.23
N ASP A 138 8.47 10.77 -4.71
CA ASP A 138 8.69 11.16 -3.31
C ASP A 138 8.13 12.57 -3.02
N ASP A 139 8.18 13.46 -4.02
CA ASP A 139 7.56 14.79 -3.99
C ASP A 139 6.04 14.73 -3.81
N ASP A 140 5.34 13.90 -4.58
CA ASP A 140 3.88 13.76 -4.47
C ASP A 140 3.48 13.09 -3.15
N TRP A 141 4.30 12.16 -2.67
CA TRP A 141 4.14 11.59 -1.34
C TRP A 141 4.27 12.67 -0.25
N GLN A 142 5.29 13.54 -0.33
CA GLN A 142 5.45 14.62 0.65
C GLN A 142 4.30 15.64 0.56
N ARG A 143 3.85 16.00 -0.64
CA ARG A 143 2.67 16.85 -0.84
C ARG A 143 1.40 16.23 -0.25
N MET A 144 1.23 14.91 -0.35
CA MET A 144 0.12 14.20 0.27
C MET A 144 0.14 14.36 1.79
N LEU A 145 1.29 14.18 2.42
CA LEU A 145 1.46 14.37 3.86
C LEU A 145 1.23 15.82 4.28
N ASP A 146 1.79 16.79 3.55
CA ASP A 146 1.62 18.22 3.83
C ASP A 146 0.17 18.68 3.68
N ALA A 147 -0.60 18.03 2.80
CA ALA A 147 -2.03 18.24 2.63
C ALA A 147 -2.89 17.56 3.72
N GLY A 148 -2.27 16.87 4.68
CA GLY A 148 -2.96 16.11 5.72
C GLY A 148 -3.67 14.86 5.21
N ILE A 149 -3.32 14.35 4.02
CA ILE A 149 -3.92 13.15 3.44
C ILE A 149 -3.12 11.94 3.93
N ALA A 150 -3.78 11.00 4.61
CA ALA A 150 -3.17 9.79 5.15
C ALA A 150 -2.94 8.71 4.08
N TRP A 151 -3.76 8.71 3.02
CA TRP A 151 -3.60 7.80 1.88
C TRP A 151 -4.32 8.37 0.66
N PHE A 152 -3.72 8.20 -0.51
CA PHE A 152 -4.35 8.47 -1.79
C PHE A 152 -4.00 7.35 -2.76
N ASP A 153 -5.02 6.73 -3.35
CA ASP A 153 -4.83 5.66 -4.31
C ASP A 153 -5.15 6.10 -5.74
N GLY A 154 -5.31 7.39 -6.04
CA GLY A 154 -5.69 7.87 -7.38
C GLY A 154 -7.19 8.11 -7.52
N ASP A 155 -8.01 7.19 -6.99
CA ASP A 155 -9.47 7.24 -7.10
C ASP A 155 -10.14 7.68 -5.79
N SER A 156 -9.48 7.45 -4.67
CA SER A 156 -9.97 7.78 -3.35
C SER A 156 -8.86 8.30 -2.46
N ARG A 157 -9.23 9.21 -1.57
CA ARG A 157 -8.35 9.73 -0.53
C ARG A 157 -8.90 9.38 0.85
N ILE A 158 -7.99 9.26 1.80
CA ILE A 158 -8.26 9.09 3.22
C ILE A 158 -7.52 10.21 3.92
N ASP A 159 -8.26 11.08 4.58
CA ASP A 159 -7.68 12.21 5.30
C ASP A 159 -7.15 11.74 6.66
N THR A 160 -6.08 12.38 7.14
CA THR A 160 -5.58 12.16 8.50
C THR A 160 -6.64 12.67 9.47
N PRO A 161 -7.08 11.87 10.46
CA PRO A 161 -8.02 12.36 11.45
C PRO A 161 -7.42 13.60 12.14
N PRO A 162 -8.24 14.64 12.41
CA PRO A 162 -7.74 15.81 13.11
C PRO A 162 -7.15 15.38 14.46
N PRO A 163 -6.09 16.05 14.94
CA PRO A 163 -5.48 15.73 16.22
C PRO A 163 -6.53 15.69 17.34
N ALA A 164 -6.35 14.81 18.33
CA ALA A 164 -7.33 14.60 19.40
C ALA A 164 -7.70 15.90 20.15
N GLU A 165 -6.77 16.87 20.22
CA GLU A 165 -7.01 18.19 20.81
C GLU A 165 -8.09 19.03 20.08
N TRP A 166 -8.37 18.77 18.80
CA TRP A 166 -9.41 19.48 18.06
C TRP A 166 -10.82 19.11 18.53
N PHE A 167 -11.03 17.87 18.96
CA PHE A 167 -12.30 17.46 19.55
C PHE A 167 -12.52 18.13 20.92
N ALA A 168 -11.45 18.42 21.67
CA ALA A 168 -11.54 19.18 22.92
C ALA A 168 -11.94 20.65 22.68
N ILE A 169 -11.42 21.27 21.61
CA ILE A 169 -11.77 22.66 21.23
C ILE A 169 -13.21 22.77 20.72
N LEU A 170 -13.68 21.80 19.93
CA LEU A 170 -15.07 21.74 19.47
C LEU A 170 -16.06 21.47 20.61
N ALA A 171 -15.70 20.59 21.56
CA ALA A 171 -16.49 20.36 22.76
C ALA A 171 -16.56 21.63 23.65
N ALA A 172 -15.45 22.36 23.79
CA ALA A 172 -15.41 23.62 24.55
C ALA A 172 -16.24 24.74 23.87
N ARG A 173 -16.23 24.84 22.53
CA ARG A 173 -17.07 25.79 21.79
C ARG A 173 -18.57 25.49 21.94
N HIS A 174 -18.98 24.23 21.87
CA HIS A 174 -20.38 23.86 22.10
C HIS A 174 -20.83 24.06 23.55
N HIS A 175 -19.91 24.02 24.53
CA HIS A 175 -20.23 24.34 25.91
C HIS A 175 -20.41 25.84 26.16
N LEU A 176 -19.70 26.70 25.41
CA LEU A 176 -19.80 28.16 25.47
C LEU A 176 -21.07 28.71 24.79
N GLU A 177 -21.63 28.01 23.79
CA GLU A 177 -22.90 28.43 23.15
C GLU A 177 -24.14 28.10 23.99
N LEU A 178 -24.05 27.15 24.93
CA LEU A 178 -25.14 26.80 25.85
C LEU A 178 -25.22 27.72 27.08
N GLU A 179 -24.15 28.45 27.43
CA GLU A 179 -24.14 29.38 28.58
C GLU A 179 -24.55 30.82 28.22
N VAL A 180 -24.68 31.17 26.93
CA VAL A 180 -25.06 32.53 26.49
C VAL A 180 -26.58 32.67 26.24
N VAL A 181 -27.36 31.61 26.43
CA VAL A 181 -28.84 31.61 26.27
C VAL A 181 -29.56 31.10 27.53
N ALA A 182 -29.05 31.45 28.72
CA ALA A 182 -29.75 31.22 29.99
C ALA A 182 -30.02 32.55 30.72
#